data_AF-A0A8D9FAY3-F1
#
_entry.id   AF-A0A8D9FAY3-F1
#
_cell.length_a   1.000
_cell.length_b   1.000
_cell.length_c   1.000
_cell.angle_alpha   90.00
_cell.angle_beta   90.00
_cell.angle_gamma   90.00
#
_symmetry.space_group_name_H-M   'P 1'
#
loop_
_entity.id
_entity.type
_entity.pdbx_description
1 polymer ?
#
loop_
_entity_poly.entity_id
_entity_poly.type
_entity_poly.pdbx_seq_one_letter_code
_entity_poly.pdbx_strand_id
1 'polypeptide(L)'
;MDIYDARDFLDETKTESKEKSEIQSFYANKVIFLTGASGFVGILVLEKLLRTCKDLRKVYVLFRSSRTKQIGERLVDYFNDPVFDRMKSENPTYYRQVTCVQGDLALDQLGLSAEDRQAIVGNTQIILHV
;
A
#
# COMPACT_ATOMS: atom_id res chain seq x y z
N MET A 1 -27.70 11.40 -43.94
CA MET A 1 -27.02 10.65 -42.86
C MET A 1 -25.87 11.53 -42.46
N ASP A 2 -26.18 12.43 -41.52
CA ASP A 2 -25.47 13.68 -41.37
C ASP A 2 -24.28 13.53 -40.43
N ILE A 3 -23.20 14.22 -40.82
CA ILE A 3 -21.87 14.29 -40.20
C ILE A 3 -21.88 14.84 -38.76
N TYR A 4 -23.06 15.10 -38.19
CA TYR A 4 -23.28 15.59 -36.83
C TYR A 4 -23.20 14.47 -35.78
N ASP A 5 -23.55 13.22 -36.11
CA ASP A 5 -23.45 12.08 -35.17
C ASP A 5 -22.00 11.77 -34.77
N ALA A 6 -21.05 11.91 -35.69
CA ALA A 6 -19.65 11.53 -35.43
C ALA A 6 -18.92 12.45 -34.45
N ARG A 7 -19.44 13.67 -34.20
CA ARG A 7 -18.85 14.60 -33.23
C ARG A 7 -19.28 14.28 -31.80
N ASP A 8 -20.52 13.81 -31.62
CA ASP A 8 -21.04 13.40 -30.32
C ASP A 8 -20.42 12.07 -29.86
N PHE A 9 -20.12 11.16 -30.80
CA PHE A 9 -19.40 9.90 -30.52
C PHE A 9 -17.92 10.08 -30.11
N LEU A 10 -17.30 11.23 -30.39
CA LEU A 10 -15.90 11.50 -30.04
C LEU A 10 -15.73 12.25 -28.70
N ASP A 11 -16.79 12.83 -28.12
CA ASP A 11 -16.72 13.53 -26.83
C ASP A 11 -16.87 12.59 -25.62
N GLU A 12 -17.37 11.35 -25.83
CA GLU A 12 -17.51 10.33 -24.76
C GLU A 12 -16.19 9.62 -24.37
N THR A 13 -15.07 9.92 -25.03
CA THR A 13 -13.74 9.40 -24.64
C THR A 13 -12.93 10.33 -23.76
N LYS A 14 -13.55 11.39 -23.20
CA LYS A 14 -13.00 12.06 -22.03
C LYS A 14 -13.05 11.09 -20.85
N THR A 15 -11.96 10.35 -20.69
CA THR A 15 -11.61 9.75 -19.41
C THR A 15 -11.55 10.91 -18.43
N GLU A 16 -12.62 11.15 -17.67
CA GLU A 16 -12.60 12.09 -16.56
C GLU A 16 -11.46 11.67 -15.64
N SER A 17 -10.32 12.33 -15.75
CA SER A 17 -9.25 12.21 -14.80
C SER A 17 -9.77 12.85 -13.51
N LYS A 18 -10.41 12.04 -12.68
CA LYS A 18 -10.88 12.44 -11.36
C LYS A 18 -9.70 13.11 -10.65
N GLU A 19 -9.79 14.40 -10.38
CA GLU A 19 -8.71 15.14 -9.72
C GLU A 19 -8.33 14.41 -8.42
N LYS A 20 -7.03 14.24 -8.20
CA LYS A 20 -6.53 13.58 -7.00
C LYS A 20 -6.90 14.44 -5.79
N SER A 21 -7.42 13.81 -4.74
CA SER A 21 -7.62 14.51 -3.47
C SER A 21 -6.29 14.97 -2.87
N GLU A 22 -6.33 15.93 -1.96
CA GLU A 22 -5.15 16.40 -1.23
C GLU A 22 -4.40 15.25 -0.53
N ILE A 23 -5.14 14.27 0.00
CA ILE A 23 -4.57 13.07 0.64
C ILE A 23 -3.84 12.20 -0.39
N GLN A 24 -4.45 11.95 -1.55
CA GLN A 24 -3.81 11.17 -2.61
C GLN A 24 -2.54 11.86 -3.12
N SER A 25 -2.59 13.18 -3.27
CA SER A 25 -1.45 14.00 -3.69
C SER A 25 -0.34 14.02 -2.64
N PHE A 26 -0.68 14.04 -1.35
CA PHE A 26 0.30 14.00 -0.25
C PHE A 26 1.08 12.68 -0.24
N TYR A 27 0.39 11.54 -0.40
CA TYR A 27 1.01 10.21 -0.39
C TYR A 27 1.66 9.80 -1.71
N ALA A 28 1.43 10.55 -2.79
CA ALA A 28 2.06 10.28 -4.08
C ALA A 28 3.59 10.26 -3.97
N ASN A 29 4.20 9.22 -4.54
CA ASN A 29 5.65 8.95 -4.54
C ASN A 29 6.31 8.83 -3.14
N LYS A 30 5.53 8.80 -2.06
CA LYS A 30 6.05 8.63 -0.70
C LYS A 30 6.34 7.18 -0.37
N VAL A 31 7.23 7.00 0.60
CA VAL A 31 7.49 5.72 1.25
C VAL A 31 7.08 5.79 2.70
N ILE A 32 6.26 4.84 3.08
CA ILE A 32 5.70 4.71 4.41
C ILE A 32 6.38 3.54 5.12
N PHE A 33 6.71 3.72 6.39
CA PHE A 33 6.95 2.61 7.31
C PHE A 33 5.74 2.46 8.23
N LEU A 34 5.05 1.32 8.13
CA LEU A 34 3.85 1.00 8.89
C LEU A 34 4.14 -0.09 9.91
N THR A 35 3.82 0.20 11.18
CA THR A 35 3.80 -0.80 12.25
C THR A 35 2.35 -1.09 12.66
N GLY A 36 2.12 -2.22 13.31
CA GLY A 36 0.77 -2.58 13.78
C GLY A 36 -0.21 -2.96 12.66
N ALA A 37 0.27 -3.26 11.45
CA ALA A 37 -0.56 -3.58 10.30
C ALA A 37 -1.51 -4.78 10.51
N SER A 38 -1.13 -5.75 11.34
CA SER A 38 -2.01 -6.88 11.68
C SER A 38 -3.11 -6.54 12.70
N GLY A 39 -3.09 -5.34 13.29
CA GLY A 39 -4.12 -4.88 14.21
C GLY A 39 -5.39 -4.46 13.47
N PHE A 40 -6.50 -4.34 14.21
CA PHE A 40 -7.80 -3.99 13.66
C PHE A 40 -7.80 -2.67 12.85
N VAL A 41 -7.10 -1.65 13.32
CA VAL A 41 -6.99 -0.37 12.60
C VAL A 41 -5.89 -0.43 11.54
N GLY A 42 -4.75 -1.05 11.84
CA GLY A 42 -3.60 -1.11 10.93
C GLY A 42 -3.92 -1.81 9.60
N ILE A 43 -4.77 -2.84 9.62
CA ILE A 43 -5.18 -3.56 8.42
C ILE A 43 -6.01 -2.66 7.50
N LEU A 44 -6.92 -1.88 8.07
CA LEU A 44 -7.76 -0.91 7.37
C LEU A 44 -6.94 0.27 6.82
N VAL A 45 -5.94 0.74 7.57
CA VAL A 45 -5.02 1.78 7.11
C VAL A 45 -4.26 1.31 5.88
N LEU A 46 -3.70 0.11 5.90
CA LEU A 46 -2.97 -0.44 4.76
C LEU A 46 -3.88 -0.66 3.55
N GLU A 47 -5.07 -1.24 3.75
CA GLU A 47 -6.10 -1.41 2.71
C GLU A 47 -6.41 -0.07 2.03
N LYS A 48 -6.71 0.95 2.84
CA LYS A 48 -7.13 2.26 2.35
C LYS A 48 -6.02 2.95 1.58
N LEU A 49 -4.79 2.90 2.10
CA LEU A 49 -3.62 3.47 1.43
C LEU A 49 -3.40 2.80 0.07
N LEU A 50 -3.35 1.48 0.02
CA LEU A 50 -3.10 0.74 -1.22
C LEU A 50 -4.23 0.90 -2.23
N ARG A 51 -5.49 0.98 -1.79
CA ARG A 51 -6.63 1.13 -2.69
C ARG A 51 -6.74 2.54 -3.27
N THR A 52 -6.58 3.56 -2.42
CA THR A 52 -6.87 4.96 -2.82
C THR A 52 -5.64 5.75 -3.23
N CYS A 53 -4.47 5.48 -2.66
CA CYS A 53 -3.23 6.20 -2.96
C CYS A 53 -2.37 5.36 -3.92
N LYS A 54 -2.85 5.14 -5.15
CA LYS A 54 -2.22 4.23 -6.11
C LYS A 54 -0.80 4.65 -6.54
N ASP A 55 -0.49 5.94 -6.48
CA ASP A 55 0.86 6.47 -6.79
C ASP A 55 1.84 6.40 -5.61
N LEU A 56 1.46 5.74 -4.50
CA LEU A 56 2.35 5.52 -3.38
C LEU A 56 3.56 4.67 -3.84
N ARG A 57 4.77 5.11 -3.52
CA ARG A 57 5.99 4.44 -4.00
C ARG A 57 6.20 3.10 -3.30
N LYS A 58 6.10 3.07 -1.97
CA LYS A 58 6.29 1.85 -1.17
C LYS A 58 5.69 1.96 0.24
N VAL A 59 5.30 0.83 0.80
CA VAL A 59 5.01 0.64 2.22
C VAL A 59 5.90 -0.48 2.74
N TYR A 60 6.79 -0.14 3.65
CA TYR A 60 7.44 -1.13 4.52
C TYR A 60 6.47 -1.50 5.63
N VAL A 61 6.13 -2.77 5.75
CA VAL A 61 5.22 -3.26 6.79
C VAL A 61 6.00 -4.12 7.78
N LEU A 62 6.03 -3.70 9.05
CA LEU A 62 6.65 -4.46 10.11
C LEU A 62 5.74 -5.62 10.53
N PHE A 63 6.20 -6.85 10.27
CA PHE A 63 5.55 -8.05 10.77
C PHE A 63 6.39 -8.66 11.89
N ARG A 64 5.75 -8.89 13.04
CA ARG A 64 6.39 -9.62 14.14
C ARG A 64 6.85 -10.98 13.69
N SER A 65 8.11 -11.33 13.92
CA SER A 65 8.65 -12.66 13.64
C SER A 65 7.77 -13.73 14.28
N SER A 66 7.34 -14.70 13.47
CA SER A 66 6.61 -15.89 13.96
C SER A 66 7.58 -17.05 14.01
N ARG A 67 7.49 -17.88 15.06
CA ARG A 67 8.28 -19.11 15.17
C ARG A 67 7.83 -20.21 14.20
N THR A 68 6.66 -20.06 13.56
CA THR A 68 5.96 -21.17 12.89
C THR A 68 5.76 -21.02 11.38
N LYS A 69 5.93 -19.83 10.80
CA LYS A 69 5.68 -19.58 9.37
C LYS A 69 6.73 -18.64 8.77
N GLN A 70 7.10 -18.89 7.51
CA GLN A 70 7.95 -17.98 6.76
C GLN A 70 7.20 -16.67 6.44
N ILE A 71 7.93 -15.58 6.24
CA ILE A 71 7.33 -14.24 6.07
C ILE A 71 6.41 -14.17 4.83
N GLY A 72 6.78 -14.88 3.76
CA GLY A 72 6.02 -14.92 2.50
C GLY A 72 4.66 -15.59 2.65
N GLU A 73 4.59 -16.72 3.36
CA GLU A 73 3.33 -17.41 3.63
C GLU A 73 2.38 -16.57 4.47
N ARG A 74 2.92 -15.89 5.51
CA ARG A 74 2.12 -14.99 6.34
C ARG A 74 1.58 -13.81 5.55
N LEU A 75 2.36 -13.30 4.60
CA LEU A 75 1.92 -12.23 3.71
C LEU A 75 0.76 -12.67 2.82
N VAL A 76 0.86 -13.87 2.24
CA VAL A 76 -0.23 -14.46 1.45
C VAL A 76 -1.48 -14.60 2.32
N ASP A 77 -1.36 -15.21 3.51
CA ASP A 77 -2.48 -15.35 4.44
C ASP A 77 -3.08 -14.01 4.85
N TYR A 78 -2.23 -13.02 5.13
CA TYR A 78 -2.66 -11.68 5.53
C TYR A 78 -3.43 -10.98 4.42
N PHE A 79 -2.94 -11.02 3.19
CA PHE A 79 -3.67 -10.45 2.06
C PHE A 79 -4.87 -11.30 1.65
N ASN A 80 -5.01 -12.56 2.07
CA ASN A 80 -6.21 -13.38 1.83
C ASN A 80 -7.41 -12.98 2.69
N ASP A 81 -7.25 -12.07 3.65
CA ASP A 81 -8.38 -11.50 4.39
C ASP A 81 -9.36 -10.77 3.44
N PRO A 82 -10.67 -11.02 3.53
CA PRO A 82 -11.70 -10.39 2.68
C PRO A 82 -11.68 -8.86 2.69
N VAL A 83 -11.13 -8.24 3.74
CA VAL A 83 -10.97 -6.78 3.81
C VAL A 83 -10.18 -6.23 2.60
N PHE A 84 -9.28 -7.03 2.04
CA PHE A 84 -8.45 -6.64 0.90
C PHE A 84 -9.09 -6.90 -0.46
N ASP A 85 -10.25 -7.55 -0.54
CA ASP A 85 -10.85 -7.95 -1.84
C ASP A 85 -11.12 -6.74 -2.73
N ARG A 86 -11.67 -5.68 -2.14
CA ARG A 86 -11.90 -4.41 -2.84
C ARG A 86 -10.58 -3.71 -3.22
N MET A 87 -9.59 -3.74 -2.33
CA MET A 87 -8.27 -3.17 -2.62
C MET A 87 -7.62 -3.89 -3.81
N LYS A 88 -7.66 -5.22 -3.84
CA LYS A 88 -7.08 -6.03 -4.93
C LYS A 88 -7.79 -5.79 -6.26
N SER A 89 -9.12 -5.64 -6.27
CA SER A 89 -9.85 -5.36 -7.51
C SER A 89 -9.57 -3.96 -8.05
N GLU A 90 -9.45 -2.96 -7.19
CA GLU A 90 -9.15 -1.59 -7.58
C GLU A 90 -7.65 -1.32 -7.84
N ASN A 91 -6.75 -2.09 -7.20
CA ASN A 91 -5.30 -2.01 -7.36
C ASN A 91 -4.67 -3.43 -7.47
N PRO A 92 -4.76 -4.08 -8.63
CA PRO A 92 -4.24 -5.44 -8.82
C PRO A 92 -2.70 -5.53 -8.73
N THR A 93 -2.01 -4.39 -8.77
CA THR A 93 -0.54 -4.28 -8.70
C THR A 93 -0.01 -3.93 -7.31
N TYR A 94 -0.85 -3.93 -6.28
CA TYR A 94 -0.50 -3.56 -4.89
C TYR A 94 0.77 -4.23 -4.36
N TYR A 95 1.04 -5.48 -4.78
CA TYR A 95 2.19 -6.27 -4.36
C TYR A 95 3.53 -5.59 -4.71
N ARG A 96 3.57 -4.70 -5.71
CA ARG A 96 4.78 -3.93 -6.07
C ARG A 96 5.07 -2.81 -5.07
N GLN A 97 4.06 -2.37 -4.35
CA GLN A 97 4.13 -1.27 -3.38
C GLN A 97 4.41 -1.78 -1.97
N VAL A 98 4.30 -3.07 -1.69
CA VAL A 98 4.45 -3.59 -0.32
C VAL A 98 5.76 -4.35 -0.18
N THR A 99 6.51 -4.04 0.88
CA THR A 99 7.68 -4.82 1.30
C THR A 99 7.51 -5.14 2.78
N CYS A 100 7.55 -6.42 3.14
CA CYS A 100 7.48 -6.80 4.54
C CYS A 100 8.87 -6.98 5.12
N VAL A 101 9.00 -6.51 6.36
CA VAL A 101 10.23 -6.58 7.12
C VAL A 101 9.94 -7.27 8.45
N GLN A 102 10.88 -8.08 8.90
CA GLN A 102 10.76 -8.82 10.15
C GLN A 102 11.25 -7.94 11.30
N GLY A 103 10.47 -7.86 12.37
CA GLY A 103 10.92 -7.17 13.57
C GLY A 103 9.89 -7.10 14.67
N ASP A 104 10.33 -6.70 15.86
CA ASP A 104 9.52 -6.60 17.07
C ASP A 104 9.82 -5.24 17.74
N LEU A 105 8.77 -4.49 18.02
CA LEU A 105 8.86 -3.17 18.65
C LEU A 105 9.49 -3.20 20.06
N ALA A 106 9.45 -4.35 20.73
CA ALA A 106 10.03 -4.53 22.06
C ALA A 106 11.56 -4.77 22.04
N LEU A 107 12.14 -5.00 20.87
CA LEU A 107 13.57 -5.25 20.71
C LEU A 107 14.31 -3.97 20.33
N ASP A 108 15.60 -3.92 20.67
CA ASP A 108 16.47 -2.85 20.20
C ASP A 108 16.45 -2.79 18.66
N GLN A 109 16.44 -1.57 18.14
CA GLN A 109 16.35 -1.29 16.70
C GLN A 109 15.19 -2.03 16.00
N LEU A 110 14.10 -2.27 16.75
CA LEU A 110 12.90 -2.98 16.30
C LEU A 110 13.17 -4.42 15.86
N GLY A 111 14.31 -5.02 16.22
CA GLY A 111 14.70 -6.36 15.78
C GLY A 111 14.88 -6.50 14.25
N LEU A 112 15.11 -5.39 13.55
CA LEU A 112 15.35 -5.36 12.10
C LEU A 112 16.76 -5.89 11.76
N SER A 113 16.91 -6.49 10.57
CA SER A 113 18.24 -6.72 10.02
C SER A 113 18.94 -5.40 9.72
N ALA A 114 20.27 -5.41 9.62
CA ALA A 114 21.03 -4.22 9.27
C ALA A 114 20.64 -3.69 7.88
N GLU A 115 20.39 -4.59 6.93
CA GLU A 115 19.98 -4.25 5.56
C GLU A 115 18.59 -3.60 5.54
N ASP A 116 17.60 -4.22 6.19
CA ASP A 116 16.23 -3.70 6.24
C ASP A 116 16.22 -2.34 6.95
N ARG A 117 16.95 -2.23 8.07
CA ARG A 117 17.07 -0.98 8.81
C ARG A 117 17.67 0.13 7.95
N GLN A 118 18.76 -0.14 7.25
CA GLN A 118 19.39 0.85 6.36
C GLN A 118 18.43 1.26 5.23
N ALA A 119 17.72 0.31 4.62
CA ALA A 119 16.74 0.58 3.58
C ALA A 119 15.58 1.44 4.09
N ILE A 120 15.01 1.12 5.26
CA ILE A 120 13.90 1.88 5.86
C ILE A 120 14.36 3.30 6.22
N VAL A 121 15.48 3.44 6.92
CA VAL A 121 16.00 4.74 7.36
C VAL A 121 16.34 5.63 6.16
N GLY A 122 16.96 5.07 5.11
CA GLY A 122 17.35 5.83 3.93
C GLY A 122 16.20 6.23 3.00
N ASN A 123 15.06 5.52 3.04
CA ASN A 123 13.99 5.71 2.07
C ASN A 123 12.67 6.24 2.63
N THR A 124 12.40 6.09 3.93
CA THR A 124 11.09 6.41 4.52
C THR A 124 10.88 7.91 4.64
N GLN A 125 9.71 8.41 4.24
CA GLN A 125 9.28 9.79 4.45
C GLN A 125 8.22 9.90 5.56
N ILE A 126 7.44 8.85 5.78
CA ILE A 126 6.29 8.87 6.69
C ILE A 126 6.33 7.61 7.55
N ILE A 127 6.18 7.77 8.86
CA ILE A 127 6.01 6.65 9.79
C ILE A 127 4.57 6.66 10.29
N LEU A 128 3.89 5.53 10.15
CA LEU A 128 2.57 5.31 10.73
C LEU A 128 2.71 4.23 11.81
N HIS A 129 2.55 4.66 13.06
CA HIS A 129 2.52 3.77 14.22
C HIS A 129 1.07 3.65 14.71
N VAL A 130 0.52 2.46 14.56
CA VAL A 130 -0.87 2.10 14.88
C VAL A 130 -0.84 0.94 15.86
#